data_AF-H1D155-F1
#
_entry.id   AF-H1D155-F1
#
_cell.length_a   1.000
_cell.length_b   1.000
_cell.length_c   1.000
_cell.angle_alpha   90.00
_cell.angle_beta   90.00
_cell.angle_gamma   90.00
#
_symmetry.space_group_name_H-M   'P 1'
#
loop_
_entity.id
_entity.type
_entity.pdbx_description
1 polymer ?
#
loop_
_entity_poly.entity_id
_entity_poly.type
_entity_poly.pdbx_seq_one_letter_code
_entity_poly.pdbx_strand_id
1 'polypeptide(L)'
;MILFSILWNDILPLFVFIGAGWFLDSKFKIDISTYSKLTILVVLPCFIFYSLYGYRGSGMEMAAVAAAVLLLLVQFLLSGGLGRLLHLQKGKFDEFRAVSTFSYSGHIGAALIMLIYSHPPFAEGNSHPYLAEALGTMAVLMIVMNMAVNVFGAALIRSRGASVSEFFRYLLKMPALYAALLAVLVRAADIPLEHTFLWPVLQHFNGAFIVLITVTIGIELHRSRLQKPGAAQLASGLMKLIAAPFLDWCILLLFSSFMDMSPVMKQVFFLYAAIPSSMALIIYSVEYDNHPDFVTQSVLFNTVVGAFTVTAAIYLSRVLFPLGL
;
A
#
# COMPACT_ATOMS: atom_id res chain seq x y z
N MET A 1 -24.92 10.63 5.05
CA MET A 1 -24.14 11.69 4.37
C MET A 1 -22.65 11.37 4.30
N ILE A 2 -22.03 10.83 5.36
CA ILE A 2 -20.59 10.48 5.38
C ILE A 2 -20.19 9.43 4.32
N LEU A 3 -20.96 8.34 4.16
CA LEU A 3 -20.63 7.32 3.14
C LEU A 3 -20.68 7.89 1.71
N PHE A 4 -21.66 8.77 1.44
CA PHE A 4 -21.78 9.44 0.14
C PHE A 4 -20.60 10.36 -0.12
N SER A 5 -20.11 11.11 0.88
CA SER A 5 -18.93 11.96 0.69
C SER A 5 -17.65 11.16 0.48
N ILE A 6 -17.48 10.02 1.16
CA ILE A 6 -16.35 9.10 0.90
C ILE A 6 -16.39 8.60 -0.54
N LEU A 7 -17.56 8.12 -0.99
CA LEU A 7 -17.73 7.64 -2.36
C LEU A 7 -17.44 8.74 -3.38
N TRP A 8 -17.97 9.95 -3.15
CA TRP A 8 -17.87 11.07 -4.09
C TRP A 8 -16.48 11.71 -4.16
N ASN A 9 -15.84 11.95 -3.02
CA ASN A 9 -14.57 12.68 -2.94
C ASN A 9 -13.33 11.78 -2.97
N ASP A 10 -13.42 10.56 -2.43
CA ASP A 10 -12.24 9.72 -2.23
C ASP A 10 -12.18 8.60 -3.28
N ILE A 11 -13.29 7.87 -3.45
CA ILE A 11 -13.32 6.63 -4.24
C ILE A 11 -13.60 6.88 -5.72
N LEU A 12 -14.57 7.76 -6.05
CA LEU A 12 -14.93 8.05 -7.44
C LEU A 12 -13.76 8.65 -8.24
N PRO A 13 -12.96 9.61 -7.73
CA PRO A 13 -11.80 10.12 -8.45
C PRO A 13 -10.76 9.02 -8.73
N LEU A 14 -10.54 8.12 -7.77
CA LEU A 14 -9.64 6.97 -7.96
C LEU A 14 -10.14 6.06 -9.09
N PHE A 15 -11.45 5.78 -9.15
CA PHE A 15 -12.04 5.04 -10.26
C PHE A 15 -11.97 5.78 -11.60
N VAL A 16 -12.03 7.11 -11.62
CA VAL A 16 -11.84 7.88 -12.86
C VAL A 16 -10.45 7.66 -13.43
N PHE A 17 -9.39 7.72 -12.60
CA PHE A 17 -8.03 7.45 -13.08
C PHE A 17 -7.81 5.99 -13.48
N ILE A 18 -8.35 5.04 -12.72
CA ILE A 18 -8.32 3.61 -13.08
C ILE A 18 -9.05 3.39 -14.41
N GLY A 19 -10.23 3.99 -14.58
CA GLY A 19 -11.00 3.92 -15.83
C GLY A 19 -10.26 4.54 -17.01
N ALA A 20 -9.54 5.64 -16.79
CA ALA A 20 -8.68 6.24 -17.80
C ALA A 20 -7.56 5.28 -18.24
N GLY A 21 -6.90 4.59 -17.30
CA GLY A 21 -5.88 3.59 -17.63
C GLY A 21 -6.46 2.37 -18.37
N TRP A 22 -7.62 1.89 -17.94
CA TRP A 22 -8.35 0.83 -18.62
C TRP A 22 -8.68 1.21 -20.08
N PHE A 23 -9.22 2.42 -20.27
CA PHE A 23 -9.55 2.95 -21.60
C PHE A 23 -8.29 3.10 -22.46
N LEU A 24 -7.21 3.64 -21.89
CA LEU A 24 -5.94 3.86 -22.59
C LEU A 24 -5.37 2.54 -23.12
N ASP A 25 -5.35 1.48 -22.32
CA ASP A 25 -4.84 0.18 -22.76
C ASP A 25 -5.73 -0.47 -23.83
N SER A 26 -7.06 -0.30 -23.72
CA SER A 26 -8.02 -0.84 -24.68
C SER A 26 -7.83 -0.29 -26.10
N LYS A 27 -7.24 0.91 -26.24
CA LYS A 27 -7.04 1.59 -27.52
C LYS A 27 -5.58 1.62 -27.98
N PHE A 28 -4.63 1.81 -27.07
CA PHE A 28 -3.27 2.18 -27.44
C PHE A 28 -2.19 1.15 -27.06
N LYS A 29 -2.56 0.00 -26.45
CA LYS A 29 -1.63 -1.10 -26.07
C LYS A 29 -0.35 -0.60 -25.40
N ILE A 30 -0.51 -0.05 -24.21
CA ILE A 30 0.56 0.68 -23.50
C ILE A 30 1.65 -0.27 -22.99
N ASP A 31 2.93 0.11 -23.08
CA ASP A 31 3.98 -0.65 -22.39
C ASP A 31 4.01 -0.33 -20.90
N ILE A 32 3.40 -1.21 -20.09
CA ILE A 32 3.39 -1.11 -18.62
C ILE A 32 4.82 -1.05 -18.06
N SER A 33 5.80 -1.73 -18.66
CA SER A 33 7.16 -1.78 -18.13
C SER A 33 7.79 -0.38 -18.05
N THR A 34 7.51 0.46 -19.05
CA THR A 34 7.99 1.84 -19.09
C THR A 34 7.35 2.68 -17.98
N TYR A 35 6.04 2.55 -17.74
CA TYR A 35 5.33 3.25 -16.68
C TYR A 35 5.80 2.81 -15.29
N SER A 36 5.95 1.50 -15.06
CA SER A 36 6.45 0.97 -13.80
C SER A 36 7.88 1.44 -13.50
N LYS A 37 8.78 1.45 -14.50
CA LYS A 37 10.15 1.95 -14.33
C LYS A 37 10.18 3.44 -13.98
N LEU A 38 9.44 4.28 -14.71
CA LEU A 38 9.34 5.71 -14.41
C LEU A 38 8.82 5.93 -12.98
N THR A 39 7.79 5.18 -12.61
CA THR A 39 7.18 5.28 -11.28
C THR A 39 8.15 4.88 -10.18
N ILE A 40 8.80 3.71 -10.28
CA ILE A 40 9.68 3.16 -9.24
C ILE A 40 11.00 3.93 -9.13
N LEU A 41 11.56 4.39 -10.26
CA LEU A 41 12.90 5.00 -10.29
C LEU A 41 12.88 6.51 -10.05
N VAL A 42 11.79 7.20 -10.39
CA VAL A 42 11.73 8.67 -10.32
C VAL A 42 10.60 9.12 -9.39
N VAL A 43 9.37 8.76 -9.71
CA VAL A 43 8.19 9.37 -9.07
C VAL A 43 8.02 8.94 -7.62
N LEU A 44 8.14 7.64 -7.34
CA LEU A 44 8.04 7.09 -5.99
C LEU A 44 9.14 7.62 -5.05
N PRO A 45 10.44 7.67 -5.44
CA PRO A 45 11.47 8.33 -4.65
C PRO A 45 11.16 9.80 -4.34
N CYS A 46 10.75 10.59 -5.33
CA CYS A 46 10.38 11.99 -5.11
C CYS A 46 9.17 12.13 -4.16
N PHE A 47 8.16 11.29 -4.33
CA PHE A 47 6.98 11.25 -3.45
C PHE A 47 7.36 10.90 -2.00
N ILE A 48 8.19 9.88 -1.80
CA ILE A 48 8.66 9.48 -0.46
C ILE A 48 9.51 10.59 0.16
N PHE A 49 10.41 11.20 -0.62
CA PHE A 49 11.23 12.31 -0.15
C PHE A 49 10.34 13.46 0.34
N TYR A 50 9.40 13.91 -0.49
CA TYR A 50 8.45 14.97 -0.16
C TYR A 50 7.64 14.65 1.10
N SER A 51 7.07 13.44 1.14
CA SER A 51 6.20 12.98 2.23
C SER A 51 6.93 12.92 3.56
N LEU A 52 8.17 12.42 3.57
CA LEU A 52 8.97 12.32 4.79
C LEU A 52 9.56 13.68 5.18
N TYR A 53 10.02 14.49 4.24
CA TYR A 53 10.56 15.82 4.56
C TYR A 53 9.50 16.71 5.21
N GLY A 54 8.28 16.76 4.62
CA GLY A 54 7.18 17.58 5.13
C GLY A 54 6.59 17.07 6.45
N TYR A 55 6.85 15.80 6.79
CA TYR A 55 6.41 15.23 8.04
C TYR A 55 7.42 15.47 9.16
N ARG A 56 7.05 16.36 10.10
CA ARG A 56 7.78 16.61 11.34
C ARG A 56 7.18 15.77 12.48
N GLY A 57 7.38 14.46 12.42
CA GLY A 57 6.99 13.56 13.50
C GLY A 57 7.94 13.66 14.71
N SER A 58 7.44 13.27 15.87
CA SER A 58 8.15 13.29 17.17
C SER A 58 8.92 12.00 17.49
N GLY A 59 9.13 11.10 16.52
CA GLY A 59 9.75 9.79 16.73
C GLY A 59 8.75 8.63 16.88
N MET A 60 7.44 8.92 16.84
CA MET A 60 6.34 7.92 16.92
C MET A 60 6.28 6.97 15.70
N GLU A 61 7.03 7.26 14.63
CA GLU A 61 7.10 6.41 13.44
C GLU A 61 7.71 5.04 13.73
N MET A 62 8.60 4.96 14.73
CA MET A 62 9.16 3.67 15.16
C MET A 62 8.07 2.76 15.74
N ALA A 63 7.05 3.33 16.39
CA ALA A 63 5.87 2.58 16.84
C ALA A 63 5.07 2.05 15.65
N ALA A 64 4.87 2.87 14.61
CA ALA A 64 4.20 2.45 13.39
C ALA A 64 4.98 1.34 12.66
N VAL A 65 6.31 1.40 12.61
CA VAL A 65 7.15 0.33 12.06
C VAL A 65 7.01 -0.96 12.87
N ALA A 66 7.11 -0.87 14.20
CA ALA A 66 6.98 -2.03 15.07
C ALA A 66 5.60 -2.69 14.94
N ALA A 67 4.53 -1.88 14.92
CA ALA A 67 3.18 -2.35 14.68
C ALA A 67 3.05 -3.00 13.28
N ALA A 68 3.64 -2.41 12.24
CA ALA A 68 3.61 -2.96 10.88
C ALA A 68 4.28 -4.33 10.79
N VAL A 69 5.43 -4.47 11.43
CA VAL A 69 6.18 -5.74 11.51
C VAL A 69 5.39 -6.78 12.28
N LEU A 70 4.76 -6.41 13.39
CA LEU A 70 3.89 -7.30 14.16
C LEU A 70 2.68 -7.75 13.33
N LEU A 71 2.01 -6.82 12.64
CA LEU A 71 0.88 -7.13 11.76
C LEU A 71 1.29 -8.12 10.66
N LEU A 72 2.42 -7.88 9.98
CA LEU A 72 2.98 -8.78 8.98
C LEU A 72 3.26 -10.17 9.55
N LEU A 73 3.86 -10.25 10.73
CA LEU A 73 4.16 -11.50 11.40
C LEU A 73 2.88 -12.29 11.72
N VAL A 74 1.88 -11.63 12.32
CA VAL A 74 0.61 -12.27 12.67
C VAL A 74 -0.13 -12.73 11.42
N GLN A 75 -0.19 -11.92 10.37
CA GLN A 75 -0.80 -12.30 9.08
C GLN A 75 -0.08 -13.49 8.43
N PHE A 76 1.25 -13.51 8.48
CA PHE A 76 2.06 -14.61 7.97
C PHE A 76 1.82 -15.93 8.71
N LEU A 77 1.63 -15.87 10.04
CA LEU A 77 1.32 -17.03 10.87
C LEU A 77 -0.11 -17.53 10.63
N LEU A 78 -1.10 -16.64 10.62
CA LEU A 78 -2.50 -17.01 10.40
C LEU A 78 -2.74 -17.56 9.00
N SER A 79 -2.14 -16.95 7.96
CA SER A 79 -2.22 -17.48 6.60
C SER A 79 -1.58 -18.86 6.48
N GLY A 80 -0.49 -19.12 7.22
CA GLY A 80 0.10 -20.46 7.32
C GLY A 80 -0.83 -21.47 8.02
N GLY A 81 -1.52 -21.07 9.07
CA GLY A 81 -2.51 -21.90 9.75
C GLY A 81 -3.70 -22.24 8.84
N LEU A 82 -4.29 -21.24 8.18
CA LEU A 82 -5.43 -21.41 7.29
C LEU A 82 -5.06 -22.22 6.04
N GLY A 83 -3.86 -22.01 5.48
CA GLY A 83 -3.38 -22.81 4.34
C GLY A 83 -3.26 -24.30 4.67
N ARG A 84 -2.91 -24.65 5.92
CA ARG A 84 -2.89 -26.05 6.39
C ARG A 84 -4.30 -26.62 6.53
N LEU A 85 -5.23 -25.83 7.08
CA LEU A 85 -6.63 -26.23 7.22
C LEU A 85 -7.31 -26.48 5.86
N LEU A 86 -6.91 -25.72 4.83
CA LEU A 86 -7.37 -25.90 3.45
C LEU A 86 -6.65 -27.02 2.69
N HIS A 87 -5.73 -27.75 3.34
CA HIS A 87 -4.93 -28.83 2.76
C HIS A 87 -4.23 -28.43 1.44
N LEU A 88 -3.70 -27.21 1.37
CA LEU A 88 -3.02 -26.72 0.17
C LEU A 88 -1.70 -27.48 -0.04
N GLN A 89 -1.44 -27.88 -1.29
CA GLN A 89 -0.16 -28.45 -1.71
C GLN A 89 0.97 -27.43 -1.53
N LYS A 90 2.21 -27.91 -1.34
CA LYS A 90 3.35 -27.08 -0.89
C LYS A 90 3.58 -25.79 -1.71
N GLY A 91 3.50 -25.85 -3.05
CA GLY A 91 3.57 -24.64 -3.90
C GLY A 91 2.43 -23.68 -3.58
N LYS A 92 1.18 -24.11 -3.87
CA LYS A 92 -0.06 -23.35 -3.60
C LYS A 92 -0.17 -22.82 -2.17
N PHE A 93 0.42 -23.51 -1.19
CA PHE A 93 0.49 -23.08 0.19
C PHE A 93 1.33 -21.81 0.37
N ASP A 94 2.54 -21.76 -0.19
CA ASP A 94 3.42 -20.59 -0.08
C ASP A 94 2.89 -19.40 -0.88
N GLU A 95 2.30 -19.64 -2.06
CA GLU A 95 1.61 -18.58 -2.81
C GLU A 95 0.37 -18.04 -2.08
N PHE A 96 -0.44 -18.91 -1.48
CA PHE A 96 -1.59 -18.51 -0.67
C PHE A 96 -1.15 -17.61 0.49
N ARG A 97 -0.06 -17.96 1.18
CA ARG A 97 0.49 -17.16 2.28
C ARG A 97 0.99 -15.82 1.80
N ALA A 98 1.69 -15.78 0.66
CA ALA A 98 2.17 -14.55 0.07
C ALA A 98 1.01 -13.59 -0.25
N VAL A 99 0.02 -14.06 -1.00
CA VAL A 99 -1.15 -13.25 -1.38
C VAL A 99 -1.95 -12.79 -0.16
N SER A 100 -2.07 -13.63 0.87
CA SER A 100 -2.84 -13.30 2.08
C SER A 100 -2.14 -12.29 3.01
N THR A 101 -0.81 -12.13 2.88
CA THR A 101 0.01 -11.35 3.81
C THR A 101 0.46 -10.02 3.20
N PHE A 102 0.99 -10.02 1.98
CA PHE A 102 1.64 -8.85 1.41
C PHE A 102 0.67 -7.98 0.60
N SER A 103 0.54 -6.70 0.98
CA SER A 103 -0.38 -5.76 0.34
C SER A 103 0.30 -4.85 -0.68
N TYR A 104 -0.50 -4.28 -1.59
CA TYR A 104 -0.05 -3.32 -2.59
C TYR A 104 0.03 -1.88 -2.03
N SER A 105 0.39 -1.75 -0.75
CA SER A 105 0.40 -0.45 -0.06
C SER A 105 1.43 0.53 -0.63
N GLY A 106 2.50 -0.02 -1.20
CA GLY A 106 3.44 0.61 -2.15
C GLY A 106 2.86 1.59 -3.17
N HIS A 107 1.63 1.34 -3.58
CA HIS A 107 1.06 1.90 -4.80
C HIS A 107 -0.35 2.43 -4.49
N ILE A 108 -1.36 1.55 -4.45
CA ILE A 108 -2.77 1.92 -4.19
C ILE A 108 -2.90 2.68 -2.87
N GLY A 109 -2.19 2.23 -1.83
CA GLY A 109 -2.28 2.82 -0.51
C GLY A 109 -1.92 4.29 -0.46
N ALA A 110 -0.76 4.64 -1.01
CA ALA A 110 -0.27 6.01 -0.96
C ALA A 110 -1.14 6.96 -1.80
N ALA A 111 -1.60 6.51 -2.97
CA ALA A 111 -2.55 7.28 -3.77
C ALA A 111 -3.88 7.48 -3.04
N LEU A 112 -4.38 6.45 -2.35
CA LEU A 112 -5.61 6.52 -1.56
C LEU A 112 -5.49 7.48 -0.38
N ILE A 113 -4.44 7.35 0.44
CA ILE A 113 -4.19 8.26 1.58
C ILE A 113 -4.09 9.70 1.09
N MET A 114 -3.42 9.92 -0.05
CA MET A 114 -3.34 11.25 -0.61
C MET A 114 -4.70 11.82 -1.00
N LEU A 115 -5.54 11.04 -1.67
CA LEU A 115 -6.89 11.48 -2.04
C LEU A 115 -7.75 11.77 -0.82
N ILE A 116 -7.77 10.87 0.18
CA ILE A 116 -8.57 11.03 1.39
C ILE A 116 -8.20 12.33 2.12
N TYR A 117 -6.92 12.52 2.42
CA TYR A 117 -6.48 13.64 3.27
C TYR A 117 -6.35 14.97 2.52
N SER A 118 -6.55 14.99 1.20
CA SER A 118 -6.57 16.22 0.40
C SER A 118 -7.98 16.80 0.19
N HIS A 119 -9.03 16.11 0.65
CA HIS A 119 -10.43 16.54 0.47
C HIS A 119 -11.18 16.66 1.80
N PRO A 120 -12.31 17.39 1.83
CA PRO A 120 -13.18 17.44 3.00
C PRO A 120 -13.62 16.03 3.47
N PRO A 121 -13.63 15.75 4.78
CA PRO A 121 -13.51 16.71 5.90
C PRO A 121 -12.07 16.96 6.37
N PHE A 122 -11.05 16.36 5.75
CA PHE A 122 -9.65 16.47 6.21
C PHE A 122 -8.92 17.70 5.66
N ALA A 123 -9.52 18.38 4.69
CA ALA A 123 -9.06 19.62 4.12
C ALA A 123 -10.11 20.73 4.34
N GLU A 124 -9.65 21.90 4.77
CA GLU A 124 -10.47 23.10 4.98
C GLU A 124 -9.91 24.26 4.15
N GLY A 125 -10.63 24.63 3.09
CA GLY A 125 -10.14 25.63 2.13
C GLY A 125 -8.84 25.16 1.45
N ASN A 126 -7.77 25.96 1.56
CA ASN A 126 -6.44 25.60 1.04
C ASN A 126 -5.55 24.93 2.11
N SER A 127 -6.07 24.71 3.32
CA SER A 127 -5.32 24.13 4.43
C SER A 127 -5.52 22.62 4.49
N HIS A 128 -4.41 21.89 4.59
CA HIS A 128 -4.38 20.42 4.68
C HIS A 128 -3.67 19.97 5.97
N PRO A 129 -4.28 20.20 7.15
CA PRO A 129 -3.61 20.04 8.44
C PRO A 129 -3.12 18.61 8.72
N TYR A 130 -3.82 17.60 8.21
CA TYR A 130 -3.51 16.19 8.46
C TYR A 130 -2.68 15.53 7.34
N LEU A 131 -2.52 16.21 6.20
CA LEU A 131 -1.94 15.59 5.00
C LEU A 131 -0.47 15.22 5.19
N ALA A 132 0.33 16.12 5.79
CA ALA A 132 1.75 15.86 6.02
C ALA A 132 1.96 14.63 6.93
N GLU A 133 1.18 14.53 8.01
CA GLU A 133 1.22 13.38 8.92
C GLU A 133 0.76 12.09 8.25
N ALA A 134 -0.32 12.16 7.47
CA ALA A 134 -0.86 11.01 6.78
C ALA A 134 0.12 10.45 5.74
N LEU A 135 0.70 11.33 4.92
CA LEU A 135 1.68 10.95 3.89
C LEU A 135 2.99 10.46 4.51
N GLY A 136 3.49 11.12 5.57
CA GLY A 136 4.69 10.69 6.29
C GLY A 136 4.53 9.30 6.89
N THR A 137 3.41 9.06 7.60
CA THR A 137 3.06 7.74 8.15
C THR A 137 2.99 6.70 7.03
N MET A 138 2.25 7.01 5.95
CA MET A 138 2.09 6.09 4.84
C MET A 138 3.42 5.78 4.16
N ALA A 139 4.31 6.76 3.97
CA ALA A 139 5.62 6.56 3.35
C ALA A 139 6.48 5.56 4.13
N VAL A 140 6.48 5.62 5.47
CA VAL A 140 7.19 4.66 6.33
C VAL A 140 6.60 3.25 6.16
N LEU A 141 5.28 3.10 6.29
CA LEU A 141 4.58 1.82 6.15
C LEU A 141 4.79 1.21 4.75
N MET A 142 4.81 2.07 3.74
CA MET A 142 5.03 1.72 2.35
C MET A 142 6.44 1.16 2.12
N ILE A 143 7.47 1.72 2.76
CA ILE A 143 8.83 1.18 2.70
C ILE A 143 8.88 -0.22 3.33
N VAL A 144 8.29 -0.38 4.52
CA VAL A 144 8.24 -1.67 5.23
C VAL A 144 7.55 -2.74 4.36
N MET A 145 6.37 -2.45 3.81
CA MET A 145 5.66 -3.40 2.96
C MET A 145 6.38 -3.68 1.65
N ASN A 146 6.94 -2.67 0.97
CA ASN A 146 7.70 -2.89 -0.25
C ASN A 146 8.89 -3.81 0.00
N MET A 147 9.65 -3.59 1.07
CA MET A 147 10.72 -4.51 1.47
C MET A 147 10.17 -5.92 1.73
N ALA A 148 9.06 -6.03 2.46
CA ALA A 148 8.48 -7.31 2.81
C ALA A 148 8.01 -8.10 1.57
N VAL A 149 7.30 -7.45 0.64
CA VAL A 149 6.82 -8.05 -0.61
C VAL A 149 7.99 -8.50 -1.49
N ASN A 150 8.97 -7.62 -1.73
CA ASN A 150 10.02 -7.88 -2.72
C ASN A 150 11.10 -8.84 -2.20
N VAL A 151 11.24 -9.00 -0.89
CA VAL A 151 12.18 -9.97 -0.29
C VAL A 151 11.45 -11.25 0.11
N PHE A 152 10.49 -11.16 1.04
CA PHE A 152 9.82 -12.35 1.59
C PHE A 152 8.68 -12.85 0.71
N GLY A 153 7.92 -11.95 0.09
CA GLY A 153 6.90 -12.32 -0.90
C GLY A 153 7.51 -13.05 -2.09
N ALA A 154 8.55 -12.45 -2.72
CA ALA A 154 9.30 -13.09 -3.80
C ALA A 154 9.87 -14.47 -3.39
N ALA A 155 10.41 -14.58 -2.17
CA ALA A 155 10.93 -15.83 -1.64
C ALA A 155 9.87 -16.93 -1.48
N LEU A 156 8.67 -16.58 -1.01
CA LEU A 156 7.55 -17.53 -0.93
C LEU A 156 7.09 -17.95 -2.32
N ILE A 157 6.95 -17.01 -3.26
CA ILE A 157 6.50 -17.32 -4.62
C ILE A 157 7.48 -18.24 -5.35
N ARG A 158 8.80 -18.10 -5.15
CA ARG A 158 9.78 -19.04 -5.74
C ARG A 158 9.93 -20.36 -4.95
N SER A 159 9.15 -20.56 -3.89
CA SER A 159 9.25 -21.71 -2.96
C SER A 159 10.66 -21.92 -2.38
N ARG A 160 11.41 -20.83 -2.14
CA ARG A 160 12.75 -20.86 -1.55
C ARG A 160 12.88 -19.74 -0.52
N GLY A 161 13.34 -20.07 0.68
CA GLY A 161 13.55 -19.11 1.76
C GLY A 161 14.31 -17.86 1.32
N ALA A 162 14.01 -16.72 1.95
CA ALA A 162 14.73 -15.48 1.72
C ALA A 162 16.13 -15.59 2.37
N SER A 163 17.18 -15.30 1.61
CA SER A 163 18.52 -15.20 2.18
C SER A 163 18.78 -13.79 2.73
N VAL A 164 19.59 -13.70 3.79
CA VAL A 164 20.04 -12.41 4.35
C VAL A 164 20.75 -11.56 3.28
N SER A 165 21.52 -12.20 2.39
CA SER A 165 22.19 -11.50 1.29
C SER A 165 21.21 -10.84 0.32
N GLU A 166 20.10 -11.52 -0.01
CA GLU A 166 19.07 -10.94 -0.88
C GLU A 166 18.36 -9.75 -0.23
N PHE A 167 18.08 -9.83 1.08
CA PHE A 167 17.51 -8.72 1.83
C PHE A 167 18.39 -7.46 1.73
N PHE A 168 19.68 -7.58 2.05
CA PHE A 168 20.61 -6.44 1.96
C PHE A 168 20.85 -5.98 0.52
N ARG A 169 20.90 -6.90 -0.44
CA ARG A 169 21.04 -6.54 -1.86
C ARG A 169 19.81 -5.78 -2.37
N TYR A 170 18.61 -6.12 -1.92
CA TYR A 170 17.40 -5.39 -2.24
C TYR A 170 17.40 -4.00 -1.63
N LEU A 171 17.75 -3.87 -0.35
CA LEU A 171 17.91 -2.57 0.34
C LEU A 171 18.82 -1.62 -0.45
N LEU A 172 19.98 -2.12 -0.89
CA LEU A 172 20.95 -1.32 -1.66
C LEU A 172 20.49 -0.95 -3.08
N LYS A 173 19.44 -1.59 -3.59
CA LYS A 173 18.90 -1.32 -4.93
C LYS A 173 17.61 -0.51 -4.90
N MET A 174 17.07 -0.21 -3.72
CA MET A 174 15.75 0.43 -3.56
C MET A 174 15.87 1.97 -3.54
N PRO A 175 15.58 2.69 -4.64
CA PRO A 175 15.80 4.15 -4.71
C PRO A 175 14.94 4.91 -3.69
N ALA A 176 13.74 4.40 -3.43
CA ALA A 176 12.82 4.86 -2.40
C ALA A 176 13.46 4.94 -1.00
N LEU A 177 14.31 3.99 -0.63
CA LEU A 177 15.00 3.98 0.66
C LEU A 177 16.03 5.11 0.74
N TYR A 178 16.80 5.32 -0.33
CA TYR A 178 17.76 6.42 -0.41
C TYR A 178 17.07 7.79 -0.33
N ALA A 179 15.93 7.94 -1.00
CA ALA A 179 15.11 9.14 -0.89
C ALA A 179 14.60 9.37 0.56
N ALA A 180 14.17 8.31 1.25
CA ALA A 180 13.76 8.41 2.64
C ALA A 180 14.90 8.85 3.57
N LEU A 181 16.08 8.24 3.42
CA LEU A 181 17.27 8.61 4.19
C LEU A 181 17.67 10.07 3.90
N LEU A 182 17.64 10.48 2.64
CA LEU A 182 17.96 11.86 2.26
C LEU A 182 16.96 12.85 2.85
N ALA A 183 15.66 12.54 2.86
CA ALA A 183 14.64 13.40 3.47
C ALA A 183 14.89 13.61 4.97
N VAL A 184 15.23 12.53 5.69
CA VAL A 184 15.57 12.60 7.12
C VAL A 184 16.83 13.43 7.34
N LEU A 185 17.88 13.23 6.53
CA LEU A 185 19.14 13.98 6.65
C LEU A 185 18.96 15.48 6.36
N VAL A 186 18.26 15.81 5.28
CA VAL A 186 18.00 17.21 4.89
C VAL A 186 17.15 17.92 5.94
N ARG A 187 16.15 17.22 6.49
CA ARG A 187 15.34 17.73 7.60
C ARG A 187 16.15 17.89 8.89
N ALA A 188 17.00 16.92 9.23
CA ALA A 188 17.86 16.99 10.42
C ALA A 188 18.93 18.09 10.34
N ALA A 189 19.29 18.51 9.13
CA ALA A 189 20.18 19.65 8.88
C ALA A 189 19.44 21.00 8.84
N ASP A 190 18.13 21.03 9.14
CA ASP A 190 17.27 22.22 9.10
C ASP A 190 17.33 23.00 7.78
N ILE A 191 17.54 22.31 6.66
CA ILE A 191 17.60 22.92 5.34
C ILE A 191 16.18 23.33 4.92
N PRO A 192 15.88 24.62 4.69
CA PRO A 192 14.52 25.10 4.43
C PRO A 192 14.13 24.91 2.97
N LEU A 193 13.98 23.65 2.53
CA LEU A 193 13.63 23.31 1.15
C LEU A 193 12.36 23.99 0.66
N GLU A 194 11.40 24.22 1.56
CA GLU A 194 10.10 24.88 1.30
C GLU A 194 10.25 26.28 0.68
N HIS A 195 11.37 26.95 0.91
CA HIS A 195 11.66 28.29 0.36
C HIS A 195 12.51 28.26 -0.91
N THR A 196 12.75 27.07 -1.47
CA THR A 196 13.57 26.88 -2.67
C THR A 196 12.73 26.48 -3.87
N PHE A 197 13.30 26.60 -5.07
CA PHE A 197 12.65 26.15 -6.31
C PHE A 197 12.36 24.64 -6.34
N LEU A 198 13.06 23.84 -5.52
CA LEU A 198 12.88 22.40 -5.46
C LEU A 198 11.53 22.01 -4.85
N TRP A 199 10.95 22.84 -3.99
CA TRP A 199 9.71 22.50 -3.30
C TRP A 199 8.50 22.36 -4.25
N PRO A 200 8.19 23.36 -5.11
CA PRO A 200 7.15 23.18 -6.13
C PRO A 200 7.41 22.00 -7.08
N VAL A 201 8.68 21.75 -7.44
CA VAL A 201 9.05 20.60 -8.28
C VAL A 201 8.67 19.29 -7.60
N LEU A 202 9.00 19.12 -6.32
CA LEU A 202 8.63 17.95 -5.53
C LEU A 202 7.11 17.82 -5.37
N GLN A 203 6.40 18.93 -5.18
CA GLN A 203 4.94 18.95 -5.08
C GLN A 203 4.26 18.40 -6.34
N HIS A 204 4.79 18.63 -7.53
CA HIS A 204 4.22 18.08 -8.77
C HIS A 204 4.30 16.55 -8.84
N PHE A 205 5.30 15.92 -8.20
CA PHE A 205 5.42 14.46 -8.17
C PHE A 205 4.30 13.79 -7.39
N ASN A 206 3.62 14.50 -6.49
CA ASN A 206 2.44 13.98 -5.80
C ASN A 206 1.28 13.69 -6.75
N GLY A 207 0.94 14.67 -7.60
CA GLY A 207 -0.09 14.49 -8.62
C GLY A 207 0.33 13.45 -9.66
N ALA A 208 1.59 13.48 -10.09
CA ALA A 208 2.14 12.48 -11.00
C ALA A 208 2.07 11.07 -10.40
N PHE A 209 2.34 10.92 -9.10
CA PHE A 209 2.29 9.65 -8.39
C PHE A 209 0.87 9.08 -8.38
N ILE A 210 -0.13 9.87 -8.00
CA ILE A 210 -1.54 9.43 -8.04
C ILE A 210 -1.91 8.96 -9.45
N VAL A 211 -1.65 9.78 -10.46
CA VAL A 211 -2.02 9.49 -11.85
C VAL A 211 -1.33 8.22 -12.35
N LEU A 212 0.00 8.13 -12.27
CA LEU A 212 0.74 7.00 -12.84
C LEU A 212 0.37 5.69 -12.17
N ILE A 213 0.21 5.67 -10.85
CA ILE A 213 -0.16 4.47 -10.10
C ILE A 213 -1.56 4.00 -10.49
N THR A 214 -2.56 4.87 -10.38
CA THR A 214 -3.96 4.52 -10.62
C THR A 214 -4.23 4.17 -12.09
N VAL A 215 -3.58 4.86 -13.03
CA VAL A 215 -3.62 4.51 -14.45
C VAL A 215 -2.97 3.15 -14.69
N THR A 216 -1.82 2.86 -14.08
CA THR A 216 -1.15 1.55 -14.23
C THR A 216 -2.06 0.41 -13.75
N ILE A 217 -2.73 0.58 -12.62
CA ILE A 217 -3.72 -0.40 -12.11
C ILE A 217 -4.87 -0.58 -13.09
N GLY A 218 -5.38 0.51 -13.68
CA GLY A 218 -6.41 0.45 -14.72
C GLY A 218 -5.99 -0.39 -15.93
N ILE A 219 -4.75 -0.21 -16.38
CA ILE A 219 -4.15 -1.00 -17.47
C ILE A 219 -4.05 -2.48 -17.06
N GLU A 220 -3.55 -2.76 -15.85
CA GLU A 220 -3.42 -4.13 -15.32
C GLU A 220 -4.78 -4.83 -15.19
N LEU A 221 -5.82 -4.11 -14.76
CA LEU A 221 -7.19 -4.61 -14.71
C LEU A 221 -7.76 -4.90 -16.10
N HIS A 222 -7.48 -4.07 -17.11
CA HIS A 222 -7.93 -4.32 -18.49
C HIS A 222 -7.37 -5.62 -19.07
N ARG A 223 -6.09 -5.91 -18.82
CA ARG A 223 -5.41 -7.11 -19.34
C ARG A 223 -5.80 -8.39 -18.62
N SER A 224 -6.44 -8.24 -17.48
CA SER A 224 -6.75 -9.31 -16.57
C SER A 224 -8.09 -9.95 -16.89
N ARG A 225 -8.14 -11.28 -16.84
CA ARG A 225 -9.40 -12.04 -17.00
C ARG A 225 -9.83 -12.58 -15.65
N LEU A 226 -10.79 -11.93 -15.00
CA LEU A 226 -11.37 -12.42 -13.76
C LEU A 226 -12.15 -13.72 -14.02
N GLN A 227 -11.80 -14.75 -13.27
CA GLN A 227 -12.50 -16.03 -13.22
C GLN A 227 -13.25 -16.16 -11.89
N LYS A 228 -14.16 -17.13 -11.80
CA LYS A 228 -14.86 -17.42 -10.55
C LYS A 228 -13.83 -17.86 -9.49
N PRO A 229 -13.77 -17.21 -8.31
CA PRO A 229 -12.81 -17.57 -7.29
C PRO A 229 -13.16 -18.93 -6.67
N GLY A 230 -12.16 -19.79 -6.51
CA GLY A 230 -12.27 -21.00 -5.71
C GLY A 230 -12.12 -20.72 -4.21
N ALA A 231 -12.24 -21.77 -3.39
CA ALA A 231 -12.21 -21.66 -1.93
C ALA A 231 -10.91 -21.00 -1.40
N ALA A 232 -9.75 -21.33 -1.98
CA ALA A 232 -8.47 -20.75 -1.57
C ALA A 232 -8.36 -19.26 -1.93
N GLN A 233 -8.88 -18.83 -3.09
CA GLN A 233 -8.91 -17.40 -3.44
C GLN A 233 -9.84 -16.63 -2.52
N LEU A 234 -11.04 -17.16 -2.23
CA LEU A 234 -11.98 -16.57 -1.27
C LEU A 234 -11.34 -16.44 0.12
N ALA A 235 -10.68 -17.50 0.60
CA ALA A 235 -9.99 -17.48 1.88
C ALA A 235 -8.87 -16.43 1.92
N SER A 236 -8.11 -16.26 0.83
CA SER A 236 -7.07 -15.24 0.76
C SER A 236 -7.65 -13.82 0.80
N GLY A 237 -8.80 -13.62 0.15
CA GLY A 237 -9.53 -12.35 0.19
C GLY A 237 -10.10 -12.05 1.56
N LEU A 238 -10.69 -13.03 2.25
CA LEU A 238 -11.14 -12.86 3.63
C LEU A 238 -9.98 -12.51 4.57
N MET A 239 -8.84 -13.19 4.43
CA MET A 239 -7.64 -12.90 5.22
C MET A 239 -7.14 -11.47 4.98
N LYS A 240 -7.06 -11.04 3.72
CA LYS A 240 -6.45 -9.76 3.37
C LYS A 240 -7.39 -8.57 3.52
N LEU A 241 -8.68 -8.73 3.23
CA LEU A 241 -9.63 -7.61 3.19
C LEU A 241 -10.44 -7.45 4.48
N ILE A 242 -10.51 -8.49 5.33
CA ILE A 242 -11.30 -8.48 6.57
C ILE A 242 -10.41 -8.78 7.78
N ALA A 243 -9.72 -9.92 7.79
CA ALA A 243 -8.93 -10.30 8.96
C ALA A 243 -7.76 -9.33 9.19
N ALA A 244 -7.11 -8.85 8.13
CA ALA A 244 -6.01 -7.91 8.23
C ALA A 244 -6.39 -6.57 8.91
N PRO A 245 -7.42 -5.82 8.46
CA PRO A 245 -7.91 -4.64 9.18
C PRO A 245 -8.37 -4.94 10.61
N PHE A 246 -8.99 -6.09 10.84
CA PHE A 246 -9.42 -6.48 12.18
C PHE A 246 -8.23 -6.69 13.13
N LEU A 247 -7.21 -7.41 12.68
CA LEU A 247 -5.97 -7.59 13.44
C LEU A 247 -5.25 -6.28 13.69
N ASP A 248 -5.22 -5.41 12.69
CA ASP A 248 -4.67 -4.06 12.78
C ASP A 248 -5.34 -3.28 13.90
N TRP A 249 -6.68 -3.25 13.92
CA TRP A 249 -7.44 -2.62 14.99
C TRP A 249 -7.08 -3.19 16.37
N CYS A 250 -6.97 -4.52 16.51
CA CYS A 250 -6.53 -5.13 17.77
C CYS A 250 -5.11 -4.72 18.17
N ILE A 251 -4.17 -4.66 17.22
CA ILE A 251 -2.78 -4.22 17.45
C ILE A 251 -2.75 -2.76 17.87
N LEU A 252 -3.52 -1.89 17.22
CA LEU A 252 -3.60 -0.47 17.55
C LEU A 252 -4.19 -0.24 18.94
N LEU A 253 -5.18 -1.01 19.37
CA LEU A 253 -5.70 -0.94 20.75
C LEU A 253 -4.63 -1.33 21.78
N LEU A 254 -3.85 -2.37 21.50
CA LEU A 254 -2.74 -2.79 22.35
C LEU A 254 -1.64 -1.72 22.40
N PHE A 255 -1.20 -1.21 21.26
CA PHE A 255 -0.11 -0.23 21.17
C PHE A 255 -0.52 1.11 21.79
N SER A 256 -1.77 1.54 21.63
CA SER A 256 -2.30 2.75 22.25
C SER A 256 -2.25 2.74 23.78
N SER A 257 -2.06 1.57 24.40
CA SER A 257 -1.96 1.45 25.86
C SER A 257 -0.55 1.73 26.39
N PHE A 258 0.48 1.71 25.53
CA PHE A 258 1.89 1.85 25.93
C PHE A 258 2.65 2.91 25.11
N MET A 259 2.12 3.33 23.96
CA MET A 259 2.68 4.35 23.10
C MET A 259 1.58 5.27 22.57
N ASP A 260 1.82 6.58 22.64
CA ASP A 260 0.94 7.54 22.03
C ASP A 260 1.07 7.46 20.50
N MET A 261 -0.07 7.27 19.84
CA MET A 261 -0.22 7.37 18.39
C MET A 261 -1.34 8.35 18.11
N SER A 262 -1.12 9.27 17.19
CA SER A 262 -2.16 10.21 16.77
C SER A 262 -3.32 9.48 16.12
N PRO A 263 -4.55 10.06 16.11
CA PRO A 263 -5.66 9.46 15.39
C PRO A 263 -5.41 9.37 13.88
N VAL A 264 -4.67 10.32 13.27
CA VAL A 264 -4.28 10.27 11.85
C VAL A 264 -3.43 9.03 11.58
N MET A 265 -2.40 8.80 12.40
CA MET A 265 -1.52 7.66 12.25
C MET A 265 -2.29 6.33 12.37
N LYS A 266 -3.22 6.23 13.33
CA LYS A 266 -4.10 5.06 13.50
C LYS A 266 -5.00 4.84 12.29
N GLN A 267 -5.62 5.90 11.74
CA GLN A 267 -6.44 5.81 10.54
C GLN A 267 -5.62 5.33 9.33
N VAL A 268 -4.43 5.89 9.12
CA VAL A 268 -3.55 5.49 8.02
C VAL A 268 -3.08 4.05 8.17
N PHE A 269 -2.74 3.62 9.38
CA PHE A 269 -2.32 2.24 9.67
C PHE A 269 -3.45 1.23 9.39
N PHE A 270 -4.67 1.54 9.85
CA PHE A 270 -5.86 0.73 9.57
C PHE A 270 -6.19 0.64 8.08
N LEU A 271 -6.11 1.76 7.37
CA LEU A 271 -6.26 1.78 5.91
C LEU A 271 -5.16 0.98 5.22
N TYR A 272 -3.92 1.09 5.68
CA TYR A 272 -2.78 0.32 5.18
C TYR A 272 -3.03 -1.20 5.26
N ALA A 273 -3.65 -1.67 6.34
CA ALA A 273 -4.00 -3.07 6.51
C ALA A 273 -5.12 -3.54 5.55
N ALA A 274 -6.04 -2.64 5.18
CA ALA A 274 -7.19 -2.91 4.31
C ALA A 274 -6.86 -2.95 2.82
N ILE A 275 -5.65 -2.54 2.42
CA ILE A 275 -5.22 -2.54 1.04
C ILE A 275 -5.13 -3.97 0.51
N PRO A 276 -5.61 -4.24 -0.72
CA PRO A 276 -5.56 -5.57 -1.32
C PRO A 276 -4.13 -6.08 -1.54
N SER A 277 -4.03 -7.35 -1.92
CA SER A 277 -2.76 -8.04 -2.16
C SER A 277 -1.90 -7.38 -3.22
N SER A 278 -0.58 -7.53 -3.09
CA SER A 278 0.38 -6.91 -4.01
C SER A 278 0.36 -7.50 -5.42
N MET A 279 0.25 -6.64 -6.43
CA MET A 279 0.41 -7.00 -7.83
C MET A 279 1.84 -7.44 -8.18
N ALA A 280 2.85 -7.03 -7.39
CA ALA A 280 4.22 -7.53 -7.57
C ALA A 280 4.32 -9.06 -7.42
N LEU A 281 3.42 -9.68 -6.65
CA LEU A 281 3.37 -11.14 -6.53
C LEU A 281 3.03 -11.82 -7.85
N ILE A 282 2.24 -11.18 -8.72
CA ILE A 282 1.92 -11.66 -10.07
C ILE A 282 3.18 -11.70 -10.93
N ILE A 283 3.99 -10.64 -10.87
CA ILE A 283 5.24 -10.56 -11.64
C ILE A 283 6.16 -11.71 -11.25
N TYR A 284 6.35 -11.92 -9.94
CA TYR A 284 7.18 -13.03 -9.46
C TYR A 284 6.61 -14.40 -9.84
N SER A 285 5.30 -14.59 -9.76
CA SER A 285 4.72 -15.91 -10.07
C SER A 285 4.83 -16.26 -11.54
N VAL A 286 4.77 -15.25 -12.42
CA VAL A 286 5.04 -15.40 -13.85
C VAL A 286 6.53 -15.62 -14.11
N GLU A 287 7.42 -14.86 -13.47
CA GLU A 287 8.87 -14.98 -13.63
C GLU A 287 9.42 -16.35 -13.21
N TYR A 288 8.90 -16.89 -12.10
CA TYR A 288 9.32 -18.19 -11.57
C TYR A 288 8.46 -19.36 -12.05
N ASP A 289 7.49 -19.13 -12.94
CA ASP A 289 6.52 -20.11 -13.44
C ASP A 289 5.90 -20.98 -12.32
N ASN A 290 5.49 -20.33 -11.22
CA ASN A 290 4.97 -21.02 -10.04
C ASN A 290 3.54 -20.57 -9.72
N HIS A 291 2.58 -21.38 -10.17
CA HIS A 291 1.14 -21.14 -10.07
C HIS A 291 0.69 -19.69 -10.44
N PRO A 292 1.14 -19.14 -11.58
CA PRO A 292 0.85 -17.76 -11.97
C PRO A 292 -0.65 -17.48 -12.02
N ASP A 293 -1.45 -18.42 -12.51
CA ASP A 293 -2.91 -18.28 -12.56
C ASP A 293 -3.54 -18.11 -11.18
N PHE A 294 -3.12 -18.90 -10.19
CA PHE A 294 -3.68 -18.81 -8.84
C PHE A 294 -3.39 -17.43 -8.21
N VAL A 295 -2.14 -16.98 -8.31
CA VAL A 295 -1.71 -15.69 -7.76
C VAL A 295 -2.44 -14.55 -8.47
N THR A 296 -2.47 -14.57 -9.80
CA THR A 296 -3.15 -13.57 -10.63
C THR A 296 -4.62 -13.48 -10.25
N GLN A 297 -5.36 -14.60 -10.23
CA GLN A 297 -6.77 -14.59 -9.89
C GLN A 297 -7.04 -14.11 -8.47
N SER A 298 -6.20 -14.50 -7.51
CA SER A 298 -6.35 -14.09 -6.11
C SER A 298 -6.11 -12.59 -5.92
N VAL A 299 -5.05 -12.04 -6.52
CA VAL A 299 -4.74 -10.60 -6.43
C VAL A 299 -5.81 -9.76 -7.13
N LEU A 300 -6.28 -10.18 -8.30
CA LEU A 300 -7.34 -9.48 -9.03
C LEU A 300 -8.66 -9.52 -8.29
N PHE A 301 -9.05 -10.69 -7.76
CA PHE A 301 -10.22 -10.83 -6.91
C PHE A 301 -10.13 -9.89 -5.71
N ASN A 302 -8.98 -9.88 -5.02
CA ASN A 302 -8.76 -9.01 -3.87
C ASN A 302 -8.80 -7.52 -4.25
N THR A 303 -8.33 -7.16 -5.45
CA THR A 303 -8.37 -5.77 -5.93
C THR A 303 -9.79 -5.31 -6.20
N VAL A 304 -10.60 -6.13 -6.89
CA VAL A 304 -11.99 -5.79 -7.22
C VAL A 304 -12.86 -5.74 -5.97
N VAL A 305 -12.80 -6.77 -5.12
CA VAL A 305 -13.54 -6.77 -3.84
C VAL A 305 -12.99 -5.69 -2.92
N GLY A 306 -11.67 -5.47 -2.96
CA GLY A 306 -10.94 -4.45 -2.23
C GLY A 306 -11.50 -3.05 -2.45
N ALA A 307 -11.93 -2.71 -3.66
CA ALA A 307 -12.51 -1.39 -3.91
C ALA A 307 -13.77 -1.12 -3.05
N PHE A 308 -14.56 -2.16 -2.76
CA PHE A 308 -15.70 -2.06 -1.85
C PHE A 308 -15.29 -2.11 -0.38
N THR A 309 -14.40 -3.03 0.00
CA THR A 309 -13.99 -3.19 1.41
C THR A 309 -13.16 -2.02 1.91
N VAL A 310 -12.33 -1.41 1.05
CA VAL A 310 -11.57 -0.20 1.36
C VAL A 310 -12.52 0.98 1.62
N THR A 311 -13.60 1.12 0.86
CA THR A 311 -14.61 2.15 1.13
C THR A 311 -15.20 1.99 2.54
N ALA A 312 -15.52 0.75 2.93
CA ALA A 312 -15.97 0.46 4.29
C ALA A 312 -14.86 0.72 5.33
N ALA A 313 -13.60 0.40 5.02
CA ALA A 313 -12.47 0.67 5.89
C ALA A 313 -12.24 2.17 6.14
N ILE A 314 -12.44 3.04 5.13
CA ILE A 314 -12.38 4.51 5.28
C ILE A 314 -13.48 5.01 6.22
N TYR A 315 -14.69 4.47 6.08
CA TYR A 315 -15.76 4.81 7.01
C TYR A 315 -15.42 4.36 8.43
N LEU A 316 -14.99 3.10 8.59
CA LEU A 316 -14.64 2.54 9.90
C LEU A 316 -13.44 3.25 10.53
N SER A 317 -12.42 3.66 9.78
CA SER A 317 -11.27 4.37 10.33
C SER A 317 -11.69 5.69 10.99
N ARG A 318 -12.64 6.41 10.38
CA ARG A 318 -13.20 7.66 10.93
C ARG A 318 -13.99 7.44 12.22
N VAL A 319 -14.69 6.30 12.32
CA VAL A 319 -15.50 5.95 13.50
C VAL A 319 -14.62 5.41 14.64
N LEU A 320 -13.66 4.54 14.33
CA LEU A 320 -12.79 3.89 15.30
C LEU A 320 -11.72 4.85 15.86
N PHE A 321 -11.27 5.82 15.04
CA PHE A 321 -10.21 6.75 15.38
C PHE A 321 -10.62 8.19 15.04
N PRO A 322 -11.61 8.76 15.75
CA PRO A 322 -12.14 10.07 15.41
C PRO A 322 -11.06 11.16 15.53
N LEU A 323 -10.92 11.95 14.47
CA LEU A 323 -10.32 13.27 14.51
C LEU A 323 -11.48 14.20 14.89
N GLY A 324 -11.34 15.05 15.90
CA GLY A 324 -12.44 15.88 16.44
C GLY A 324 -12.93 16.98 15.48
N LEU A 325 -13.34 16.56 14.29
CA LEU A 325 -13.83 17.31 13.13
C LEU A 325 -15.36 17.42 13.15
#